data_AF-X1RI51-F1
#
_entry.id   AF-X1RI51-F1
#
_cell.length_a   1.000
_cell.length_b   1.000
_cell.length_c   1.000
_cell.angle_alpha   90.00
_cell.angle_beta   90.00
_cell.angle_gamma   90.00
#
_symmetry.space_group_name_H-M   'P 1'
#
loop_
_entity.id
_entity.type
_entity.pdbx_description
1 polymer ?
#
loop_
_entity_poly.entity_id
_entity_poly.type
_entity_poly.pdbx_seq_one_letter_code
_entity_poly.pdbx_strand_id
1 'polypeptide(L)'
;IDIGGSWPLGLEGILAGDIDLLDQKIFCHKHFWEEYGDRLIRIGTPGHGQFQGLAVPPYVTEVNSIQDLNAHVDLFDGKIIGIEAGAGLMGASGMLLSEFRVRNKNIYVLTPKQ
;
A
#
# COMPACT_ATOMS: atom_id res chain seq x y z
N ILE A 1 -0.30 6.57 9.70
CA ILE A 1 0.85 5.77 9.16
C ILE A 1 0.30 4.40 8.75
N ASP A 2 0.62 3.88 7.56
CA ASP A 2 0.26 2.49 7.20
C ASP A 2 1.24 1.56 7.91
N ILE A 3 0.81 1.00 9.04
CA ILE A 3 1.50 -0.05 9.80
C ILE A 3 0.72 -1.34 9.53
N GLY A 4 0.91 -1.91 8.35
CA GLY A 4 -0.01 -2.84 7.74
C GLY A 4 -0.20 -4.17 8.47
N GLY A 5 -0.97 -5.05 7.82
CA GLY A 5 -1.48 -6.31 8.39
C GLY A 5 -2.48 -6.12 9.55
N SER A 6 -2.37 -5.04 10.31
CA SER A 6 -3.19 -4.73 11.48
C SER A 6 -4.52 -4.05 11.17
N TRP A 7 -4.75 -3.58 9.93
CA TRP A 7 -5.97 -2.83 9.56
C TRP A 7 -7.27 -3.60 9.75
N PRO A 8 -7.40 -4.86 9.29
CA PRO A 8 -8.61 -5.63 9.55
C PRO A 8 -8.86 -5.76 11.06
N LEU A 9 -7.81 -5.98 11.85
CA LEU A 9 -7.92 -6.09 13.31
C LEU A 9 -8.32 -4.75 13.96
N GLY A 10 -7.77 -3.63 13.49
CA GLY A 10 -8.14 -2.30 13.95
C GLY A 10 -9.58 -1.94 13.60
N LEU A 11 -10.05 -2.34 12.41
CA LEU A 11 -11.44 -2.17 12.02
C LEU A 11 -12.37 -3.05 12.87
N GLU A 12 -12.04 -4.32 13.06
CA GLU A 12 -12.80 -5.21 13.96
C GLU A 12 -12.89 -4.63 15.37
N GLY A 13 -11.80 -4.07 15.91
CA GLY A 13 -11.80 -3.40 17.21
C GLY A 13 -12.74 -2.18 17.25
N ILE A 14 -12.79 -1.37 16.19
CA ILE A 14 -13.77 -0.26 16.08
C ILE A 14 -15.20 -0.81 16.06
N LEU A 15 -15.45 -1.87 15.27
CA LEU A 15 -16.78 -2.45 15.10
C LEU A 15 -17.28 -3.17 16.36
N ALA A 16 -16.36 -3.72 17.16
CA ALA A 16 -16.63 -4.34 18.46
C ALA A 16 -16.78 -3.32 19.60
N GLY A 17 -16.31 -2.08 19.40
CA GLY A 17 -16.30 -1.03 20.42
C GLY A 17 -15.09 -1.08 21.35
N ASP A 18 -14.06 -1.86 21.02
CA ASP A 18 -12.79 -1.96 21.76
C ASP A 18 -11.82 -0.81 21.42
N ILE A 19 -12.02 -0.17 20.26
CA ILE A 19 -11.24 0.98 19.79
C ILE A 19 -12.20 2.13 19.52
N ASP A 20 -11.88 3.32 20.03
CA ASP A 20 -12.69 4.52 19.82
C ASP A 20 -12.33 5.26 18.52
N LEU A 21 -11.04 5.24 18.14
CA LEU A 21 -10.48 6.04 17.06
C LEU A 21 -9.41 5.30 16.28
N LEU A 22 -9.51 5.36 14.95
CA LEU A 22 -8.54 4.78 14.03
C LEU A 22 -8.24 5.78 12.90
N ASP A 23 -6.99 6.27 12.82
CA ASP A 23 -6.48 6.95 11.61
C ASP A 23 -6.44 5.92 10.49
N GLN A 24 -6.92 6.24 9.28
CA GLN A 24 -6.92 5.32 8.14
C GLN A 24 -6.73 6.02 6.78
N LYS A 25 -6.03 5.34 5.86
CA LYS A 25 -5.90 5.78 4.46
C LYS A 25 -7.05 5.22 3.61
N ILE A 26 -8.02 6.06 3.30
CA ILE A 26 -9.26 5.66 2.60
C ILE A 26 -9.00 4.94 1.26
N PHE A 27 -7.99 5.36 0.49
CA PHE A 27 -7.79 4.82 -0.86
C PHE A 27 -7.30 3.37 -0.89
N CYS A 28 -6.52 2.91 0.10
CA CYS A 28 -6.08 1.52 0.21
C CYS A 28 -7.15 0.59 0.79
N HIS A 29 -8.12 1.18 1.49
CA HIS A 29 -9.10 0.50 2.35
C HIS A 29 -10.53 0.77 1.90
N LYS A 30 -10.72 1.13 0.63
CA LYS A 30 -12.02 1.54 0.06
C LYS A 30 -13.10 0.47 0.26
N HIS A 31 -12.72 -0.80 0.11
CA HIS A 31 -13.62 -1.95 0.31
C HIS A 31 -14.19 -2.01 1.73
N PHE A 32 -13.41 -1.68 2.76
CA PHE A 32 -13.93 -1.60 4.13
C PHE A 32 -14.96 -0.49 4.30
N TRP A 33 -14.79 0.65 3.64
CA TRP A 33 -15.79 1.72 3.66
C TRP A 33 -17.05 1.37 2.88
N GLU A 34 -16.93 0.61 1.80
CA GLU A 34 -18.08 0.10 1.03
C GLU A 34 -18.91 -0.89 1.84
N GLU A 35 -18.26 -1.73 2.65
CA GLU A 35 -18.93 -2.77 3.44
C GLU A 35 -19.44 -2.28 4.81
N TYR A 36 -18.64 -1.46 5.50
CA TYR A 36 -18.90 -1.07 6.89
C TYR A 36 -19.14 0.42 7.09
N GLY A 37 -19.13 1.23 6.02
CA GLY A 37 -19.21 2.69 6.11
C GLY A 37 -20.40 3.22 6.90
N ASP A 38 -21.56 2.55 6.83
CA ASP A 38 -22.76 2.93 7.57
C ASP A 38 -22.64 2.76 9.09
N ARG A 39 -21.65 1.98 9.55
CA ARG A 39 -21.33 1.75 10.97
C ARG A 39 -20.17 2.60 11.46
N LEU A 40 -19.59 3.42 10.59
CA LEU A 40 -18.38 4.21 10.87
C LEU A 40 -18.66 5.70 10.74
N ILE A 41 -18.01 6.51 11.57
CA ILE A 41 -18.07 7.96 11.50
C ILE A 41 -16.70 8.49 11.07
N ARG A 42 -16.66 9.26 9.98
CA ARG A 42 -15.45 9.98 9.58
C ARG A 42 -15.33 11.28 10.35
N ILE A 43 -14.45 11.30 11.36
CA ILE A 43 -14.21 12.47 12.22
C ILE A 43 -13.37 13.57 11.54
N GLY A 44 -12.57 13.25 10.51
CA GLY A 44 -11.71 14.21 9.84
C GLY A 44 -10.73 13.55 8.87
N THR A 45 -9.92 14.37 8.20
CA THR A 45 -8.80 13.91 7.37
C THR A 45 -7.50 14.39 8.02
N PRO A 46 -6.63 13.49 8.52
CA PRO A 46 -5.44 13.87 9.29
C PRO A 46 -4.35 14.53 8.43
N GLY A 47 -4.42 14.41 7.10
CA GLY A 47 -3.53 15.10 6.17
C GLY A 47 -3.87 14.84 4.71
N HIS A 48 -3.44 15.75 3.84
CA HIS A 48 -3.58 15.67 2.39
C HIS A 48 -2.23 15.43 1.71
N GLY A 49 -2.23 15.15 0.41
CA GLY A 49 -1.00 15.02 -0.39
C GLY A 49 -0.18 13.76 -0.11
N GLN A 50 -0.82 12.71 0.41
CA GLN A 50 -0.15 11.43 0.59
C GLN A 50 -0.08 10.70 -0.74
N PHE A 51 1.14 10.37 -1.16
CA PHE A 51 1.39 9.54 -2.33
C PHE A 51 1.87 8.15 -1.90
N GLN A 52 1.51 7.16 -2.69
CA GLN A 52 2.04 5.82 -2.62
C GLN A 52 2.49 5.41 -4.00
N GLY A 53 3.58 4.67 -4.07
CA GLY A 53 4.15 4.24 -5.33
C GLY A 53 5.37 3.36 -5.10
N LEU A 54 5.90 2.87 -6.21
CA LEU A 54 7.19 2.19 -6.23
C LEU A 54 8.29 3.26 -6.24
N ALA A 55 9.33 3.05 -5.44
CA ALA A 55 10.49 3.91 -5.40
C ALA A 55 11.74 3.11 -5.76
N VAL A 56 12.65 3.77 -6.47
CA VAL A 56 14.00 3.26 -6.74
C VAL A 56 15.02 4.20 -6.08
N PRO A 57 16.18 3.70 -5.66
CA PRO A 57 17.24 4.56 -5.14
C PRO A 57 17.70 5.59 -6.18
N PRO A 58 18.14 6.79 -5.77
CA PRO A 58 18.46 7.87 -6.70
C PRO A 58 19.65 7.59 -7.64
N TYR A 59 20.47 6.59 -7.31
CA TYR A 59 21.58 6.15 -8.17
C TYR A 59 21.13 5.21 -9.30
N VAL A 60 19.88 4.73 -9.29
CA VAL A 60 19.30 3.97 -10.40
C VAL A 60 18.65 4.98 -11.34
N THR A 61 19.36 5.31 -12.42
CA THR A 61 18.95 6.36 -13.36
C THR A 61 18.18 5.82 -14.58
N GLU A 62 18.29 4.51 -14.80
CA GLU A 62 17.77 3.76 -15.93
C GLU A 62 16.29 3.39 -15.78
N VAL A 63 15.71 3.61 -14.60
CA VAL A 63 14.33 3.26 -14.26
C VAL A 63 13.58 4.50 -13.80
N ASN A 64 12.72 5.02 -14.68
CA ASN A 64 11.89 6.22 -14.39
C ASN A 64 10.39 5.96 -14.57
N SER A 65 10.02 4.75 -15.00
CA SER A 65 8.64 4.32 -15.20
C SER A 65 8.46 2.86 -14.79
N ILE A 66 7.20 2.44 -14.62
CA ILE A 66 6.85 1.04 -14.32
C ILE A 66 7.29 0.12 -15.47
N GLN A 67 7.22 0.61 -16.71
CA GLN A 67 7.61 -0.11 -17.91
C GLN A 67 9.11 -0.43 -17.93
N ASP A 68 9.94 0.46 -17.39
CA ASP A 68 11.40 0.27 -17.34
C ASP A 68 11.79 -0.89 -16.42
N LEU A 69 10.96 -1.24 -15.43
CA LEU A 69 11.23 -2.36 -14.51
C LEU A 69 11.39 -3.68 -15.26
N ASN A 70 10.61 -3.88 -16.34
CA ASN A 70 10.69 -5.10 -17.14
C ASN A 70 11.96 -5.20 -17.97
N ALA A 71 12.57 -4.07 -18.34
CA ALA A 71 13.85 -4.04 -19.06
C ALA A 71 15.05 -4.23 -18.12
N HIS A 72 14.86 -3.97 -16.83
CA HIS A 72 15.93 -3.92 -15.83
C HIS A 72 15.71 -4.91 -14.67
N VAL A 73 15.08 -6.06 -14.95
CA VAL A 73 14.79 -7.12 -13.96
C VAL A 73 16.03 -7.54 -13.18
N ASP A 74 17.16 -7.68 -13.88
CA ASP A 74 18.42 -8.14 -13.32
C ASP A 74 19.05 -7.12 -12.35
N LEU A 75 18.71 -5.82 -12.46
CA LEU A 75 19.17 -4.81 -11.51
C LEU A 75 18.58 -5.01 -10.10
N PHE A 76 17.46 -5.74 -10.00
CA PHE A 76 16.72 -5.94 -8.77
C PHE A 76 16.61 -7.41 -8.36
N ASP A 77 17.42 -8.31 -8.94
CA ASP A 77 17.33 -9.77 -8.76
C ASP A 77 15.90 -10.32 -9.01
N GLY A 78 15.12 -9.65 -9.87
CA GLY A 78 13.71 -9.97 -10.12
C GLY A 78 12.78 -9.80 -8.92
N LYS A 79 13.15 -8.96 -7.93
CA LYS A 79 12.41 -8.72 -6.70
C LYS A 79 11.92 -7.27 -6.59
N ILE A 80 10.86 -7.08 -5.82
CA ILE A 80 10.36 -5.78 -5.35
C ILE A 80 10.21 -5.91 -3.83
N ILE A 81 10.73 -4.95 -3.04
CA ILE A 81 10.96 -5.12 -1.59
C ILE A 81 10.09 -4.23 -0.71
N GLY A 82 9.62 -4.81 0.40
CA GLY A 82 9.13 -4.15 1.60
C GLY A 82 8.04 -4.72 2.50
N ILE A 83 6.89 -4.06 2.68
CA ILE A 83 6.15 -4.11 3.94
C ILE A 83 5.38 -5.41 4.14
N GLU A 84 4.66 -5.45 5.24
CA GLU A 84 3.88 -6.60 5.67
C GLU A 84 2.75 -7.01 4.72
N ALA A 85 2.59 -8.32 4.61
CA ALA A 85 1.47 -8.92 3.90
C ALA A 85 0.13 -8.49 4.52
N GLY A 86 -0.85 -8.22 3.67
CA GLY A 86 -2.18 -7.75 4.09
C GLY A 86 -2.30 -6.23 4.23
N ALA A 87 -1.23 -5.45 4.06
CA ALA A 87 -1.36 -4.00 3.89
C ALA A 87 -2.12 -3.68 2.58
N GLY A 88 -3.01 -2.68 2.59
CA GLY A 88 -3.75 -2.31 1.39
C GLY A 88 -2.85 -1.84 0.24
N LEU A 89 -1.69 -1.24 0.56
CA LEU A 89 -0.64 -0.90 -0.41
C LEU A 89 -0.07 -2.13 -1.12
N MET A 90 0.08 -3.27 -0.43
CA MET A 90 0.57 -4.51 -1.03
C MET A 90 -0.41 -5.03 -2.09
N GLY A 91 -1.71 -4.99 -1.79
CA GLY A 91 -2.77 -5.35 -2.74
C GLY A 91 -2.78 -4.43 -3.97
N ALA A 92 -2.76 -3.11 -3.75
CA ALA A 92 -2.71 -2.12 -4.83
C ALA A 92 -1.45 -2.28 -5.70
N SER A 93 -0.30 -2.55 -5.09
CA SER A 93 0.96 -2.79 -5.80
C SER A 93 0.92 -4.08 -6.62
N GLY A 94 0.32 -5.15 -6.10
CA GLY A 94 0.09 -6.40 -6.85
C GLY A 94 -0.79 -6.19 -8.08
N MET A 95 -1.89 -5.43 -7.94
CA MET A 95 -2.76 -5.07 -9.06
C MET A 95 -2.01 -4.27 -10.13
N LEU A 96 -1.26 -3.25 -9.73
CA LEU A 96 -0.44 -2.43 -10.62
C LEU A 96 0.56 -3.30 -11.40
N LEU A 97 1.30 -4.17 -10.71
CA LEU A 97 2.31 -5.00 -11.35
C LEU A 97 1.68 -6.03 -12.31
N SER A 98 0.48 -6.53 -12.00
CA SER A 98 -0.30 -7.37 -12.92
C SER A 98 -0.75 -6.61 -14.16
N GLU A 99 -1.29 -5.39 -13.99
CA GLU A 99 -1.77 -4.55 -15.07
C GLU A 99 -0.65 -4.23 -16.08
N PHE A 100 0.53 -3.86 -15.57
CA PHE A 100 1.70 -3.55 -16.38
C PHE A 100 2.52 -4.79 -16.80
N ARG A 101 2.05 -6.00 -16.46
CA ARG A 101 2.69 -7.28 -16.77
C ARG A 101 4.16 -7.31 -16.34
N VAL A 102 4.45 -6.82 -15.14
CA VAL A 102 5.81 -6.78 -14.60
C VAL A 102 6.24 -8.20 -14.21
N ARG A 103 7.41 -8.62 -14.68
CA ARG A 103 7.91 -10.00 -14.56
C ARG A 103 8.51 -10.32 -13.19
N ASN A 104 8.71 -9.32 -12.33
CA ASN A 104 9.28 -9.49 -10.99
C ASN A 104 8.26 -10.17 -10.06
N LYS A 105 8.60 -11.34 -9.50
CA LYS A 105 7.62 -12.27 -8.90
C LYS A 105 7.52 -12.24 -7.38
N ASN A 106 8.36 -11.48 -6.68
CA ASN A 106 8.29 -11.41 -5.22
C ASN A 106 8.18 -9.95 -4.81
N ILE A 107 6.98 -9.56 -4.38
CA ILE A 107 6.64 -8.21 -3.95
C ILE A 107 6.53 -8.24 -2.43
N TYR A 108 7.43 -7.52 -1.81
CA TYR A 108 7.27 -6.86 -0.53
C TYR A 108 7.29 -5.34 -0.93
N VAL A 109 6.71 -4.34 -0.23
CA VAL A 109 6.80 -2.88 -0.64
C VAL A 109 7.22 -1.90 0.47
N LEU A 110 8.37 -1.20 0.46
CA LEU A 110 8.82 -0.39 1.61
C LEU A 110 8.28 1.03 1.48
N THR A 111 7.65 1.54 2.53
CA THR A 111 7.28 2.96 2.66
C THR A 111 8.54 3.78 2.94
N PRO A 112 8.82 4.87 2.19
CA PRO A 112 9.86 5.82 2.60
C PRO A 112 9.48 6.41 3.96
N LYS A 113 10.40 6.38 4.92
CA LYS A 113 10.27 7.22 6.13
C LYS A 113 10.34 8.68 5.69
N GLN A 114 9.34 9.46 6.10
CA GLN A 114 9.45 10.92 6.16
C GLN A 114 10.52 11.32 7.17
#